data_AF-A0A7C0YEV2-F1
#
_entry.id   AF-A0A7C0YEV2-F1
#
_cell.length_a   1.000
_cell.length_b   1.000
_cell.length_c   1.000
_cell.angle_alpha   90.00
_cell.angle_beta   90.00
_cell.angle_gamma   90.00
#
_symmetry.space_group_name_H-M   'P 1'
#
loop_
_entity.id
_entity.type
_entity.pdbx_description
1 polymer ?
#
loop_
_entity_poly.entity_id
_entity_poly.type
_entity_poly.pdbx_seq_one_letter_code
_entity_poly.pdbx_strand_id
1 'polypeptide(L)'
;MRYLYLVFLLSALMFLPSCSGKKEVKEALTGDAAIAEEAISLAESIKEAYLQKDKAALKTLCTRNGYLVLIGSMKNFDSAEIEFKPRRVDIENNRVMLYLEWEGKWFLNGKEL
;
A
#
# COMPACT_ATOMS: atom_id res chain seq x y z
N MET A 1 40.57 34.98 20.53
CA MET A 1 39.89 33.69 20.77
C MET A 1 38.36 33.76 20.69
N ARG A 2 37.67 34.75 21.30
CA ARG A 2 36.20 34.82 21.30
C ARG A 2 35.55 34.95 19.91
N TYR A 3 36.18 35.71 19.01
CA TYR A 3 35.70 35.87 17.62
C TYR A 3 36.02 34.67 16.73
N LEU A 4 37.05 33.88 17.06
CA LEU A 4 37.43 32.70 16.29
C LEU A 4 36.37 31.60 16.42
N TYR A 5 35.82 31.43 17.62
CA TYR A 5 34.68 30.56 17.90
C TYR A 5 33.42 31.01 17.15
N LEU A 6 33.17 32.32 17.09
CA LEU A 6 32.01 32.90 16.42
C LEU A 6 32.08 32.68 14.89
N VAL A 7 33.26 32.80 14.31
CA VAL A 7 33.50 32.50 12.89
C VAL A 7 33.33 31.00 12.60
N PHE A 8 33.84 30.13 13.48
CA PHE A 8 33.71 28.67 13.32
C PHE A 8 32.24 28.21 13.42
N LEU A 9 31.46 28.84 14.31
CA LEU A 9 30.04 28.54 14.51
C LEU A 9 29.17 29.07 13.35
N LEU A 10 29.54 30.21 12.75
CA LEU A 10 28.90 30.72 11.53
C LEU A 10 29.21 29.83 10.31
N SER A 11 30.46 29.35 10.17
CA SER A 11 30.84 28.50 9.04
C SER A 11 30.16 27.13 9.09
N ALA A 12 29.93 26.58 10.29
CA ALA A 12 29.21 25.32 10.46
C ALA A 12 27.73 25.41 10.03
N LEU A 13 27.12 26.59 10.10
CA LEU A 13 25.73 26.83 9.70
C LEU A 13 25.55 26.84 8.16
N MET A 14 26.63 27.14 7.40
CA MET A 14 26.62 27.13 5.93
C MET A 14 26.66 25.71 5.33
N PHE A 15 27.01 24.69 6.13
CA PHE A 15 27.05 23.28 5.70
C PHE A 15 25.82 22.49 6.13
N LEU A 16 24.81 23.12 6.74
CA LEU A 16 23.52 22.47 6.89
C LEU A 16 22.99 22.18 5.47
N PRO A 17 22.69 20.92 5.12
CA PRO A 17 22.05 20.63 3.85
C PRO A 17 20.74 21.41 3.86
N SER A 18 20.70 22.48 3.06
CA SER A 18 19.45 23.12 2.73
C SER A 18 18.58 22.01 2.18
N CYS A 19 17.56 21.61 2.94
CA CYS A 19 16.49 20.75 2.46
C CYS A 19 15.63 21.55 1.47
N SER A 20 16.27 22.12 0.46
CA SER A 20 15.70 22.42 -0.85
C SER A 20 15.64 21.12 -1.65
N GLY A 21 15.15 20.05 -1.03
CA GLY A 21 14.42 19.06 -1.78
C GLY A 21 13.16 19.78 -2.22
N LYS A 22 13.11 20.20 -3.49
CA LYS A 22 11.82 20.24 -4.17
C LYS A 22 11.27 18.83 -3.97
N LYS A 23 10.48 18.64 -2.92
CA LYS A 23 9.48 17.58 -2.90
C LYS A 23 8.74 17.86 -4.19
N GLU A 24 8.96 17.02 -5.19
CA GLU A 24 7.95 16.82 -6.21
C GLU A 24 6.70 16.47 -5.40
N VAL A 25 5.93 17.50 -5.08
CA VAL A 25 4.61 17.34 -4.53
C VAL A 25 3.92 16.64 -5.67
N LYS A 26 3.83 15.31 -5.61
CA LYS A 26 2.91 14.56 -6.47
C LYS A 26 1.62 15.32 -6.33
N GLU A 27 1.22 16.02 -7.40
CA GLU A 27 0.01 16.82 -7.38
C GLU A 27 -1.10 15.89 -6.89
N ALA A 28 -1.98 16.41 -6.03
CA ALA A 28 -3.10 15.61 -5.54
C ALA A 28 -3.79 14.99 -6.76
N LEU A 29 -3.80 13.66 -6.83
CA LEU A 29 -4.48 12.97 -7.93
C LEU A 29 -5.95 13.40 -7.87
N THR A 30 -6.49 13.80 -9.02
CA THR A 30 -7.91 14.18 -9.15
C THR A 30 -8.54 13.36 -10.27
N GLY A 31 -9.86 13.19 -10.21
CA GLY A 31 -10.61 12.40 -11.19
C GLY A 31 -10.17 10.93 -11.23
N ASP A 32 -10.04 10.39 -12.43
CA ASP A 32 -9.78 8.97 -12.68
C ASP A 32 -8.51 8.44 -12.02
N ALA A 33 -7.48 9.28 -11.90
CA ALA A 33 -6.22 8.88 -11.26
C ALA A 33 -6.39 8.61 -9.76
N ALA A 34 -7.22 9.42 -9.07
CA ALA A 34 -7.54 9.21 -7.67
C ALA A 34 -8.36 7.93 -7.47
N ILE A 35 -9.35 7.70 -8.34
CA ILE A 35 -10.19 6.50 -8.32
C ILE A 35 -9.34 5.25 -8.55
N ALA A 36 -8.39 5.29 -9.48
CA ALA A 36 -7.46 4.19 -9.73
C ALA A 36 -6.57 3.91 -8.51
N GLU A 37 -6.05 4.94 -7.85
CA GLU A 37 -5.26 4.79 -6.62
C GLU A 37 -6.09 4.18 -5.48
N GLU A 38 -7.33 4.65 -5.29
CA GLU A 38 -8.25 4.09 -4.29
C GLU A 38 -8.60 2.62 -4.57
N ALA A 39 -8.83 2.26 -5.83
CA ALA A 39 -9.11 0.87 -6.21
C ALA A 39 -7.92 -0.06 -5.91
N ILE A 40 -6.71 0.38 -6.22
CA ILE A 40 -5.48 -0.36 -5.90
C ILE A 40 -5.30 -0.47 -4.38
N SER A 41 -5.50 0.63 -3.65
CA SER A 41 -5.40 0.67 -2.19
C SER A 41 -6.42 -0.24 -1.50
N LEU A 42 -7.64 -0.31 -2.03
CA LEU A 42 -8.66 -1.22 -1.52
C LEU A 42 -8.25 -2.68 -1.72
N ALA A 43 -7.70 -3.04 -2.88
CA ALA A 43 -7.20 -4.40 -3.13
C ALA A 43 -6.08 -4.78 -2.15
N GLU A 44 -5.12 -3.88 -1.92
CA GLU A 44 -4.05 -4.06 -0.95
C GLU A 44 -4.59 -4.22 0.48
N SER A 45 -5.60 -3.44 0.86
CA SER A 45 -6.24 -3.53 2.18
C SER A 45 -6.96 -4.87 2.36
N ILE A 46 -7.63 -5.38 1.32
CA ILE A 46 -8.25 -6.71 1.33
C ILE A 46 -7.18 -7.80 1.47
N LYS A 47 -6.05 -7.67 0.76
CA LYS A 47 -4.91 -8.59 0.88
C LYS A 47 -4.38 -8.63 2.30
N GLU A 48 -4.15 -7.48 2.92
CA GLU A 48 -3.64 -7.40 4.29
C GLU A 48 -4.61 -8.03 5.29
N ALA A 49 -5.90 -7.71 5.18
CA ALA A 49 -6.93 -8.32 6.01
C ALA A 49 -7.01 -9.85 5.84
N TYR A 50 -6.78 -10.36 4.62
CA TYR A 50 -6.70 -11.80 4.36
C TYR A 50 -5.48 -12.44 5.04
N LEU A 51 -4.29 -11.84 4.90
CA LEU A 51 -3.04 -12.34 5.49
C LEU A 51 -3.12 -12.39 7.02
N GLN A 52 -3.72 -11.36 7.63
CA GLN A 52 -3.96 -11.29 9.06
C GLN A 52 -5.14 -12.16 9.53
N LYS A 53 -5.90 -12.75 8.61
CA LYS A 53 -7.17 -13.46 8.87
C LYS A 53 -8.20 -12.60 9.62
N ASP A 54 -8.18 -11.28 9.39
CA ASP A 54 -9.12 -10.34 10.00
C ASP A 54 -10.48 -10.40 9.29
N LYS A 55 -11.37 -11.24 9.83
CA LYS A 55 -12.72 -11.42 9.32
C LYS A 55 -13.59 -10.16 9.44
N ALA A 56 -13.32 -9.29 10.42
CA ALA A 56 -14.11 -8.07 10.61
C ALA A 56 -13.75 -7.02 9.55
N ALA A 57 -12.45 -6.85 9.28
CA ALA A 57 -11.97 -6.02 8.19
C ALA A 57 -12.48 -6.52 6.83
N LEU A 58 -12.34 -7.82 6.53
CA LEU A 58 -12.84 -8.40 5.28
C LEU A 58 -14.35 -8.20 5.10
N LYS A 59 -15.15 -8.30 6.17
CA LYS A 59 -16.60 -8.04 6.12
C LYS A 59 -16.93 -6.57 5.80
N THR A 60 -16.06 -5.65 6.19
CA THR A 60 -16.24 -4.20 5.96
C THR A 60 -15.78 -3.80 4.56
N LEU A 61 -14.66 -4.36 4.09
CA LEU A 61 -14.04 -4.03 2.81
C LEU A 61 -14.76 -4.68 1.61
N CYS A 62 -15.45 -5.80 1.82
CA CYS A 62 -16.09 -6.56 0.76
C CYS A 62 -17.62 -6.44 0.78
N THR A 63 -18.23 -6.68 -0.38
CA THR A 63 -19.67 -7.01 -0.41
C THR A 63 -19.92 -8.30 0.37
N ARG A 64 -21.16 -8.51 0.83
CA ARG A 64 -21.54 -9.74 1.53
C ARG A 64 -21.15 -11.00 0.77
N ASN A 65 -21.38 -11.03 -0.54
CA ASN A 65 -21.05 -12.19 -1.37
C ASN A 65 -19.53 -12.37 -1.50
N GLY A 66 -18.78 -11.29 -1.73
CA GLY A 66 -17.32 -11.34 -1.80
C GLY A 66 -16.70 -11.84 -0.49
N TYR A 67 -17.19 -11.34 0.64
CA TYR A 67 -16.77 -11.80 1.97
C TYR A 67 -17.01 -13.31 2.16
N LEU A 68 -18.20 -13.82 1.81
CA LEU A 68 -18.52 -15.23 1.93
C LEU A 68 -17.63 -16.13 1.05
N VAL A 69 -17.32 -15.70 -0.17
CA VAL A 69 -16.39 -16.42 -1.06
C VAL A 69 -14.99 -16.46 -0.47
N LEU A 70 -14.50 -15.34 0.07
CA LEU A 70 -13.15 -15.25 0.65
C LEU A 70 -13.01 -16.15 1.88
N ILE A 71 -13.93 -16.07 2.84
CA ILE A 71 -13.82 -16.90 4.06
C ILE A 71 -14.08 -18.39 3.79
N GLY A 72 -14.88 -18.71 2.76
CA GLY A 72 -15.18 -20.08 2.38
C GLY A 72 -14.01 -20.78 1.65
N SER A 73 -13.16 -20.00 0.99
CA SER A 73 -11.99 -20.50 0.25
C SER A 73 -10.66 -20.32 0.99
N MET A 74 -10.69 -19.70 2.17
CA MET A 74 -9.49 -19.45 2.97
C MET A 74 -8.84 -20.77 3.39
N LYS A 75 -7.66 -21.05 2.84
CA LYS A 75 -6.82 -22.20 3.23
C LYS A 75 -6.49 -22.12 4.73
N ASN A 76 -6.28 -23.28 5.35
CA ASN A 76 -5.67 -23.30 6.67
C ASN A 76 -4.15 -23.16 6.51
N PHE A 77 -3.60 -21.99 6.81
CA PHE A 77 -2.17 -21.66 6.72
C PHE A 77 -1.74 -20.93 7.98
N ASP A 78 -0.46 -20.97 8.34
CA ASP A 78 0.10 -20.16 9.43
C ASP A 78 0.51 -18.78 8.94
N SER A 79 1.17 -18.74 7.78
CA SER A 79 1.55 -17.53 7.06
C SER A 79 1.32 -17.67 5.56
N ALA A 80 1.28 -16.55 4.85
CA ALA A 80 1.20 -16.52 3.40
C ALA A 80 1.94 -15.29 2.86
N GLU A 81 2.45 -15.41 1.64
CA GLU A 81 3.06 -14.35 0.87
C GLU A 81 2.20 -14.13 -0.37
N ILE A 82 1.66 -12.92 -0.55
CA ILE A 82 0.84 -12.57 -1.71
C ILE A 82 1.38 -11.28 -2.30
N GLU A 83 1.66 -11.29 -3.60
CA GLU A 83 2.10 -10.12 -4.36
C GLU A 83 1.05 -9.77 -5.41
N PHE A 84 0.60 -8.51 -5.42
CA PHE A 84 -0.27 -7.98 -6.46
C PHE A 84 0.54 -7.09 -7.40
N LYS A 85 0.30 -7.27 -8.70
CA LYS A 85 0.89 -6.48 -9.79
C LYS A 85 -0.27 -5.84 -10.57
N PRO A 86 -0.72 -4.64 -10.19
CA PRO A 86 -1.77 -3.92 -10.92
C PRO A 86 -1.37 -3.73 -12.38
N ARG A 87 -2.27 -4.04 -13.30
CA ARG A 87 -2.04 -3.90 -14.75
C ARG A 87 -2.81 -2.74 -15.34
N ARG A 88 -4.09 -2.64 -15.01
CA ARG A 88 -4.99 -1.64 -15.57
C ARG A 88 -6.16 -1.38 -14.62
N VAL A 89 -6.64 -0.14 -14.60
CA VAL A 89 -7.92 0.21 -14.01
C VAL A 89 -8.79 0.79 -15.13
N ASP A 90 -9.96 0.20 -15.32
CA ASP A 90 -10.97 0.73 -16.22
C ASP A 90 -12.12 1.33 -15.40
N ILE A 91 -12.56 2.51 -15.78
CA ILE A 91 -13.66 3.22 -15.14
C ILE A 91 -14.78 3.37 -16.17
N GLU A 92 -15.91 2.71 -15.92
CA GLU A 92 -17.06 2.71 -16.82
C GLU A 92 -18.32 3.07 -16.04
N ASN A 93 -18.89 4.24 -16.32
CA ASN A 93 -20.07 4.78 -15.64
C ASN A 93 -19.89 4.80 -14.11
N ASN A 94 -20.48 3.83 -13.41
CA ASN A 94 -20.45 3.69 -11.96
C ASN A 94 -19.68 2.44 -11.50
N ARG A 95 -18.82 1.89 -12.36
CA ARG A 95 -18.03 0.70 -12.09
C ARG A 95 -16.55 1.00 -12.27
N VAL A 96 -15.76 0.47 -11.33
CA VAL A 96 -14.30 0.49 -11.38
C VAL A 96 -13.83 -0.95 -11.45
N MET A 97 -13.02 -1.26 -12.45
CA MET A 97 -12.54 -2.61 -12.73
C MET A 97 -11.03 -2.60 -12.63
N LEU A 98 -10.50 -3.16 -11.54
CA LEU A 98 -9.07 -3.35 -11.35
C LEU A 98 -8.64 -4.70 -11.91
N TYR A 99 -7.77 -4.67 -12.90
CA TYR A 99 -7.10 -5.84 -13.46
C TYR A 99 -5.73 -5.97 -12.79
N LEU A 100 -5.52 -7.09 -12.11
CA LEU A 100 -4.29 -7.40 -11.40
C LEU A 100 -3.78 -8.79 -11.78
N GLU A 101 -2.47 -8.91 -11.95
CA GLU A 101 -1.78 -10.18 -11.85
C GLU A 101 -1.40 -10.41 -10.40
N TRP A 102 -1.37 -11.68 -9.98
CA TRP A 102 -1.00 -12.00 -8.61
C TRP A 102 -0.33 -13.36 -8.49
N GLU A 103 0.54 -13.47 -7.49
CA GLU A 103 1.21 -14.70 -7.08
C GLU A 103 1.00 -14.88 -5.58
N GLY A 104 0.86 -16.14 -5.14
CA GLY A 104 0.60 -16.47 -3.75
C GLY A 104 1.27 -17.76 -3.31
N LYS A 105 1.89 -17.72 -2.13
CA LYS A 105 2.45 -18.89 -1.43
C LYS A 105 1.86 -18.97 -0.04
N TRP A 106 1.48 -20.17 0.38
CA TRP A 106 0.92 -20.41 1.71
C TRP A 106 1.78 -21.40 2.45
N PHE A 107 1.99 -21.18 3.75
CA PHE A 107 2.84 -22.02 4.57
C PHE A 107 2.05 -22.58 5.76
N LEU A 108 2.23 -23.86 6.05
CA LEU A 108 1.69 -24.53 7.22
C LEU A 108 2.79 -25.37 7.86
N ASN A 109 3.06 -25.17 9.15
CA ASN A 109 4.16 -25.80 9.88
C ASN A 109 5.51 -25.66 9.16
N GLY A 110 5.76 -24.50 8.54
CA GLY A 110 7.00 -24.21 7.81
C GLY A 110 7.11 -24.87 6.43
N LYS A 111 6.06 -25.52 5.92
CA LYS A 111 6.02 -26.11 4.58
C LYS A 111 5.06 -25.37 3.67
N GLU A 112 5.47 -25.15 2.42
CA GLU A 112 4.61 -24.59 1.38
C GLU A 112 3.48 -25.58 1.02
N LEU A 113 2.25 -25.05 0.86
CA LEU A 113 1.01 -25.80 0.59
C LEU A 113 0.65 -25.88 -0.90
#